data_AF-A0A811AQ21-F1
#
_entry.id   AF-A0A811AQ21-F1
#
_cell.length_a   1.000
_cell.length_b   1.000
_cell.length_c   1.000
_cell.angle_alpha   90.00
_cell.angle_beta   90.00
_cell.angle_gamma   90.00
#
_symmetry.space_group_name_H-M   'P 1'
#
loop_
_entity.id
_entity.type
_entity.pdbx_description
1 polymer ?
#
loop_
_entity_poly.entity_id
_entity_poly.type
_entity_poly.pdbx_seq_one_letter_code
_entity_poly.pdbx_strand_id
1 'polypeptide(L)'
;MLAERDIIQVDWPVRVKVIPQELATAASMTENGHRRDMHPAEQIAGFRAMAQEGKTPAQIGDLLGYSPRHVQRMLKLADLAPVILDALAEDRITTEHCQALALENDTARQVQVFEAACQSGWGGKPDVRVIRNLITESEVAVKDNTKFRFVGADAFSPDELRTDLFSDDEGGYVDCVALDAALLEKLRAVAEHLREAEGWEWCAGRMEPVGECREDSRAYRNLPEPEAVLTEAEEERLNELMMRYDALENQCEESDLLAAEMKLIDCMAKVRAWTPEMRAGSGVVVSRRYGNVCVQRGVQLRSEDDVTDDADRTEQVLEKRQWRKSVCHY
;
A
#
# COMPACT_ATOMS: atom_id res chain seq x y z
N MET A 1 17.08 3.58 -55.26
CA MET A 1 16.86 2.13 -55.50
C MET A 1 15.51 1.77 -56.16
N LEU A 2 15.17 2.37 -57.32
CA LEU A 2 14.17 1.82 -58.27
C LEU A 2 14.62 2.12 -59.71
N ALA A 3 15.07 3.36 -59.96
CA ALA A 3 15.74 3.74 -61.21
C ALA A 3 17.09 3.02 -61.42
N GLU A 4 17.90 2.88 -60.36
CA GLU A 4 19.16 2.09 -60.40
C GLU A 4 18.95 0.59 -60.65
N ARG A 5 17.73 0.11 -60.45
CA ARG A 5 17.33 -1.28 -60.71
C ARG A 5 16.63 -1.44 -62.06
N ASP A 6 16.60 -0.39 -62.90
CA ASP A 6 15.89 -0.33 -64.19
C ASP A 6 14.38 -0.64 -64.10
N ILE A 7 13.76 -0.43 -62.93
CA ILE A 7 12.32 -0.67 -62.73
C ILE A 7 11.49 0.52 -63.25
N ILE A 8 12.04 1.73 -63.21
CA ILE A 8 11.43 2.98 -63.71
C ILE A 8 12.51 3.85 -64.35
N GLN A 9 12.13 4.65 -65.36
CA GLN A 9 13.06 5.58 -66.00
C GLN A 9 13.40 6.76 -65.08
N VAL A 10 14.57 7.37 -65.29
CA VAL A 10 15.09 8.48 -64.45
C VAL A 10 14.18 9.70 -64.48
N ASP A 11 13.49 9.93 -65.60
CA ASP A 11 12.55 11.03 -65.83
C ASP A 11 11.08 10.65 -65.53
N TRP A 12 10.85 9.49 -64.92
CA TRP A 12 9.51 9.02 -64.60
C TRP A 12 8.78 9.99 -63.64
N PRO A 13 7.64 10.57 -64.04
CA PRO A 13 6.92 11.52 -63.19
C PRO A 13 6.28 10.81 -61.99
N VAL A 14 6.76 11.13 -60.79
CA VAL A 14 6.23 10.61 -59.53
C VAL A 14 5.16 11.57 -59.02
N ARG A 15 3.95 11.07 -58.71
CA ARG A 15 2.93 11.88 -58.06
C ARG A 15 3.35 12.19 -56.63
N VAL A 16 3.42 13.47 -56.30
CA VAL A 16 3.72 13.96 -54.94
C VAL A 16 2.50 14.65 -54.38
N LYS A 17 2.17 14.38 -53.12
CA LYS A 17 1.19 15.13 -52.35
C LYS A 17 1.93 15.99 -51.34
N VAL A 18 1.91 17.31 -51.52
CA VAL A 18 2.50 18.25 -50.57
C VAL A 18 1.55 18.40 -49.39
N ILE A 19 2.06 18.22 -48.18
CA ILE A 19 1.32 18.39 -46.93
C ILE A 19 1.99 19.47 -46.07
N PRO A 20 1.22 20.17 -45.22
CA PRO A 20 1.79 21.08 -44.22
C PRO A 20 2.84 20.39 -43.34
N GLN A 21 3.90 21.11 -42.96
CA GLN A 21 4.98 20.58 -42.12
C GLN A 21 4.47 20.04 -40.77
N GLU A 22 3.47 20.70 -40.20
CA GLU A 22 2.80 20.31 -38.95
C GLU A 22 2.08 18.94 -39.00
N LEU A 23 1.79 18.45 -40.21
CA LEU A 23 1.20 17.13 -40.45
C LEU A 23 2.24 16.10 -40.90
N ALA A 24 3.50 16.48 -41.09
CA ALA A 24 4.53 15.58 -41.63
C ALA A 24 4.74 14.36 -40.73
N THR A 25 4.89 14.56 -39.42
CA THR A 25 5.06 13.49 -38.43
C THR A 25 3.85 12.56 -38.40
N ALA A 26 2.64 13.12 -38.32
CA ALA A 26 1.40 12.36 -38.31
C ALA A 26 1.21 11.56 -39.61
N ALA A 27 1.42 12.18 -40.78
CA ALA A 27 1.30 11.51 -42.07
C ALA A 27 2.31 10.35 -42.22
N SER A 28 3.56 10.55 -41.78
CA SER A 28 4.57 9.50 -41.77
C SER A 28 4.16 8.35 -40.85
N MET A 29 3.65 8.66 -39.65
CA MET A 29 3.21 7.63 -38.70
C MET A 29 1.97 6.89 -39.18
N THR A 30 1.00 7.58 -39.78
CA THR A 30 -0.21 6.96 -40.32
C THR A 30 0.13 6.08 -41.54
N GLU A 31 0.98 6.53 -42.45
CA GLU A 31 1.39 5.73 -43.62
C GLU A 31 2.16 4.47 -43.19
N ASN A 32 3.13 4.63 -42.29
CA ASN A 32 3.99 3.53 -41.87
C ASN A 32 3.31 2.61 -40.85
N GLY A 33 2.37 3.11 -40.04
CA GLY A 33 1.66 2.33 -39.02
C GLY A 33 0.55 1.43 -39.57
N HIS A 34 -0.04 1.77 -40.73
CA HIS A 34 -1.01 0.92 -41.42
C HIS A 34 -0.35 -0.20 -42.25
N ARG A 35 0.96 -0.10 -42.52
CA ARG A 35 1.78 -1.17 -43.07
C ARG A 35 2.46 -1.90 -41.91
N ARG A 36 2.53 -3.22 -41.93
CA ARG A 36 2.83 -4.06 -40.75
C ARG A 36 4.23 -3.95 -40.11
N ASP A 37 5.07 -2.96 -40.45
CA ASP A 37 6.50 -2.97 -40.13
C ASP A 37 7.03 -1.68 -39.44
N MET A 38 6.22 -0.93 -38.69
CA MET A 38 6.79 0.13 -37.85
C MET A 38 7.42 -0.48 -36.60
N HIS A 39 8.72 -0.25 -36.41
CA HIS A 39 9.43 -0.71 -35.23
C HIS A 39 8.89 0.00 -33.96
N PRO A 40 8.71 -0.69 -32.82
CA PRO A 40 8.16 -0.06 -31.60
C PRO A 40 8.90 1.20 -31.15
N ALA A 41 10.24 1.21 -31.26
CA ALA A 41 11.03 2.40 -30.94
C ALA A 41 10.73 3.59 -31.86
N GLU A 42 10.50 3.37 -33.15
CA GLU A 42 10.11 4.42 -34.10
C GLU A 42 8.73 4.97 -33.78
N GLN A 43 7.79 4.09 -33.40
CA GLN A 43 6.46 4.49 -32.99
C GLN A 43 6.51 5.38 -31.74
N ILE A 44 7.23 4.96 -30.70
CA ILE A 44 7.42 5.71 -29.45
C ILE A 44 8.08 7.07 -29.73
N ALA A 45 9.11 7.11 -30.58
CA ALA A 45 9.78 8.35 -30.98
C ALA A 45 8.82 9.31 -31.71
N GLY A 46 7.94 8.80 -32.57
CA GLY A 46 6.93 9.60 -33.24
C GLY A 46 5.91 10.22 -32.28
N PHE A 47 5.44 9.45 -31.28
CA PHE A 47 4.59 9.98 -30.20
C PHE A 47 5.31 11.10 -29.42
N ARG A 48 6.59 10.90 -29.07
CA ARG A 48 7.41 11.92 -28.41
C ARG A 48 7.51 13.20 -29.23
N ALA A 49 7.79 13.09 -30.52
CA ALA A 49 7.95 14.24 -31.41
C ALA A 49 6.67 15.09 -31.45
N MET A 50 5.51 14.46 -31.57
CA MET A 50 4.22 15.18 -31.54
C MET A 50 3.94 15.86 -30.20
N ALA A 51 4.33 15.25 -29.07
CA ALA A 51 4.22 15.90 -27.77
C ALA A 51 5.20 17.09 -27.63
N GLN A 52 6.42 16.99 -28.16
CA GLN A 52 7.39 18.08 -28.21
C GLN A 52 6.93 19.25 -29.10
N GLU A 53 6.13 18.96 -30.12
CA GLU A 53 5.41 19.97 -30.92
C GLU A 53 4.24 20.64 -30.15
N GLY A 54 4.00 20.28 -28.88
CA GLY A 54 3.00 20.87 -28.00
C GLY A 54 1.60 20.25 -28.09
N LYS A 55 1.44 19.12 -28.79
CA LYS A 55 0.14 18.44 -28.92
C LYS A 55 -0.21 17.68 -27.64
N THR A 56 -1.46 17.78 -27.19
CA THR A 56 -1.96 17.04 -26.03
C THR A 56 -2.21 15.56 -26.37
N PRO A 57 -2.24 14.64 -25.38
CA PRO A 57 -2.54 13.24 -25.65
C PRO A 57 -3.87 13.00 -26.39
N ALA A 58 -4.89 13.82 -26.11
CA ALA A 58 -6.17 13.77 -26.81
C ALA A 58 -6.01 14.17 -28.30
N GLN A 59 -5.32 15.27 -28.58
CA GLN A 59 -5.06 15.73 -29.95
C GLN A 59 -4.24 14.72 -30.76
N ILE A 60 -3.22 14.11 -30.15
CA ILE A 60 -2.43 13.07 -30.79
C ILE A 60 -3.29 11.84 -31.09
N GLY A 61 -4.17 11.45 -30.15
CA GLY A 61 -5.12 10.36 -30.32
C GLY A 61 -6.07 10.60 -31.48
N ASP A 62 -6.66 11.80 -31.56
CA ASP A 62 -7.56 12.20 -32.65
C ASP A 62 -6.87 12.20 -34.01
N LEU A 63 -5.60 12.63 -34.08
CA LEU A 63 -4.81 12.67 -35.32
C LEU A 63 -4.43 11.27 -35.82
N LEU A 64 -4.07 10.37 -34.91
CA LEU A 64 -3.54 9.04 -35.26
C LEU A 64 -4.60 7.92 -35.22
N GLY A 65 -5.78 8.19 -34.66
CA GLY A 65 -6.83 7.19 -34.45
C GLY A 65 -6.61 6.27 -33.25
N TYR A 66 -5.91 6.74 -32.21
CA TYR A 66 -5.68 6.00 -30.96
C TYR A 66 -6.48 6.55 -29.79
N SER A 67 -6.79 5.69 -28.81
CA SER A 67 -7.42 6.15 -27.58
C SER A 67 -6.46 7.02 -26.75
N PRO A 68 -6.95 8.00 -25.97
CA PRO A 68 -6.10 8.81 -25.11
C PRO A 68 -5.22 8.00 -24.15
N ARG A 69 -5.75 6.88 -23.60
CA ARG A 69 -5.00 5.95 -22.75
C ARG A 69 -3.83 5.28 -23.50
N HIS A 70 -4.03 4.92 -24.76
CA HIS A 70 -2.94 4.37 -25.58
C HIS A 70 -1.84 5.42 -25.80
N VAL A 71 -2.22 6.66 -26.12
CA VAL A 71 -1.25 7.75 -26.29
C VAL A 71 -0.47 8.01 -25.00
N GLN A 72 -1.14 8.07 -23.85
CA GLN A 72 -0.48 8.21 -22.54
C GLN A 72 0.52 7.09 -22.28
N ARG A 73 0.18 5.83 -22.58
CA ARG A 73 1.10 4.69 -22.49
C ARG A 73 2.32 4.89 -23.38
N MET A 74 2.15 5.33 -24.62
CA MET A 74 3.27 5.56 -25.55
C MET A 74 4.16 6.72 -25.12
N LEU A 75 3.57 7.81 -24.62
CA LEU A 75 4.32 8.93 -24.06
C LEU A 75 5.09 8.52 -22.80
N LYS A 76 4.50 7.65 -21.96
CA LYS A 76 5.18 7.10 -20.79
C LYS A 76 6.41 6.28 -21.19
N LEU A 77 6.31 5.44 -22.22
CA LEU A 77 7.48 4.75 -22.78
C LEU A 77 8.49 5.73 -23.40
N ALA A 78 7.99 6.80 -24.00
CA ALA A 78 8.83 7.88 -24.52
C ALA A 78 9.52 8.71 -23.43
N ASP A 79 9.28 8.49 -22.14
CA ASP A 79 10.03 9.17 -21.08
C ASP A 79 11.11 8.27 -20.46
N LEU A 80 11.30 7.05 -20.99
CA LEU A 80 12.36 6.14 -20.55
C LEU A 80 13.76 6.70 -20.83
N ALA A 81 14.71 6.31 -19.98
CA ALA A 81 16.12 6.66 -20.14
C ALA A 81 16.65 6.32 -21.54
N PRO A 82 17.47 7.19 -22.18
CA PRO A 82 17.92 6.98 -23.56
C PRO A 82 18.52 5.60 -23.84
N VAL A 83 19.35 5.08 -22.93
CA VAL A 83 19.97 3.75 -23.06
C VAL A 83 18.97 2.60 -23.16
N ILE A 84 17.79 2.73 -22.56
CA ILE A 84 16.71 1.73 -22.63
C ILE A 84 16.04 1.81 -24.01
N LEU A 85 15.81 3.01 -24.51
CA LEU A 85 15.22 3.23 -25.83
C LEU A 85 16.15 2.80 -26.96
N ASP A 86 17.46 3.02 -26.80
CA ASP A 86 18.49 2.51 -27.71
C ASP A 86 18.51 0.97 -27.70
N ALA A 87 18.43 0.35 -26.52
CA ALA A 87 18.34 -1.11 -26.42
C ALA A 87 17.06 -1.67 -27.06
N LEU A 88 15.94 -0.94 -27.00
CA LEU A 88 14.72 -1.31 -27.72
C LEU A 88 14.92 -1.18 -29.23
N ALA A 89 15.50 -0.07 -29.71
CA ALA A 89 15.78 0.17 -31.12
C ALA A 89 16.74 -0.85 -31.75
N GLU A 90 17.62 -1.44 -30.93
CA GLU A 90 18.56 -2.51 -31.32
C GLU A 90 17.98 -3.92 -31.16
N ASP A 91 16.68 -4.08 -30.89
CA ASP A 91 16.01 -5.37 -30.62
C ASP A 91 16.62 -6.19 -29.47
N ARG A 92 17.43 -5.56 -28.59
CA ARG A 92 18.01 -6.23 -27.41
C ARG A 92 16.98 -6.48 -26.32
N ILE A 93 15.96 -5.63 -26.26
CA ILE A 93 14.79 -5.78 -25.38
C ILE A 93 13.50 -5.62 -26.17
N THR A 94 12.39 -6.00 -25.53
CA THR A 94 11.05 -5.85 -26.11
C THR A 94 10.27 -4.73 -25.43
N THR A 95 9.16 -4.33 -26.02
CA THR A 95 8.23 -3.36 -25.43
C THR A 95 7.79 -3.74 -24.02
N GLU A 96 7.63 -5.03 -23.70
CA GLU A 96 7.26 -5.50 -22.35
C GLU A 96 8.31 -5.14 -21.29
N HIS A 97 9.60 -5.15 -21.63
CA HIS A 97 10.66 -4.73 -20.72
C HIS A 97 10.59 -3.23 -20.47
N CYS A 98 10.31 -2.46 -21.53
CA CYS A 98 10.13 -1.01 -21.45
C CYS A 98 8.92 -0.66 -20.57
N GLN A 99 7.81 -1.40 -20.70
CA GLN A 99 6.63 -1.24 -19.85
C GLN A 99 6.94 -1.49 -18.37
N ALA A 100 7.72 -2.53 -18.05
CA ALA A 100 8.14 -2.80 -16.68
C ALA A 100 9.07 -1.71 -16.13
N LEU A 101 10.03 -1.22 -16.93
CA LEU A 101 10.93 -0.13 -16.53
C LEU A 101 10.19 1.20 -16.37
N ALA A 102 9.10 1.41 -17.10
CA ALA A 102 8.28 2.61 -17.03
C ALA A 102 7.46 2.74 -15.72
N LEU A 103 7.48 1.72 -14.86
CA LEU A 103 7.00 1.82 -13.48
C LEU A 103 7.85 2.79 -12.66
N GLU A 104 9.15 2.87 -12.94
CA GLU A 104 10.06 3.81 -12.31
C GLU A 104 10.05 5.15 -13.06
N ASN A 105 9.97 6.26 -12.32
CA ASN A 105 9.95 7.61 -12.89
C ASN A 105 11.36 8.22 -13.00
N ASP A 106 12.25 7.86 -12.07
CA ASP A 106 13.63 8.36 -12.09
C ASP A 106 14.44 7.61 -13.15
N THR A 107 14.83 8.33 -14.20
CA THR A 107 15.67 7.80 -15.28
C THR A 107 17.01 7.22 -14.79
N ALA A 108 17.61 7.76 -13.72
CA ALA A 108 18.84 7.21 -13.17
C ALA A 108 18.60 5.85 -12.51
N ARG A 109 17.50 5.72 -11.75
CA ARG A 109 17.07 4.46 -11.15
C ARG A 109 16.66 3.44 -12.21
N GLN A 110 15.97 3.85 -13.28
CA GLN A 110 15.65 3.00 -14.42
C GLN A 110 16.91 2.33 -15.01
N VAL A 111 17.99 3.11 -15.22
CA VAL A 111 19.26 2.57 -15.73
C VAL A 111 19.87 1.57 -14.76
N GLN A 112 19.91 1.87 -13.47
CA GLN A 112 20.43 0.95 -12.46
C GLN A 112 19.67 -0.39 -12.42
N VAL A 113 18.33 -0.33 -12.45
CA VAL A 113 17.49 -1.53 -12.49
C VAL A 113 17.73 -2.31 -13.77
N PHE A 114 17.79 -1.63 -14.91
CA PHE A 114 18.03 -2.25 -16.20
C PHE A 114 19.37 -2.99 -16.24
N GLU A 115 20.44 -2.36 -15.77
CA GLU A 115 21.77 -2.96 -15.68
C GLU A 115 21.80 -4.16 -14.72
N ALA A 116 21.21 -4.02 -13.53
CA ALA A 116 21.12 -5.12 -12.56
C ALA A 116 20.33 -6.31 -13.11
N ALA A 117 19.21 -6.05 -13.80
CA ALA A 117 18.42 -7.09 -14.44
C ALA A 117 19.19 -7.79 -15.57
N CYS A 118 19.94 -7.04 -16.39
CA CYS A 118 20.80 -7.62 -17.43
C CYS A 118 21.89 -8.53 -16.86
N GLN A 119 22.49 -8.17 -15.71
CA GLN A 119 23.50 -8.99 -15.04
C GLN A 119 22.93 -10.30 -14.50
N SER A 120 21.68 -10.30 -14.06
CA SER A 120 20.99 -11.50 -13.57
C SER A 120 20.43 -12.39 -14.69
N GLY A 121 20.27 -11.85 -15.90
CA GLY A 121 19.64 -12.50 -17.04
C GLY A 121 20.58 -13.39 -17.85
N TRP A 122 20.02 -14.45 -18.46
CA TRP A 122 20.80 -15.32 -19.34
C TRP A 122 21.09 -14.62 -20.68
N GLY A 123 22.35 -14.61 -21.11
CA GLY A 123 22.76 -13.97 -22.36
C GLY A 123 22.67 -12.44 -22.36
N GLY A 124 22.58 -11.81 -21.17
CA GLY A 124 22.47 -10.35 -21.04
C GLY A 124 21.08 -9.79 -21.32
N LYS A 125 20.08 -10.64 -21.59
CA LYS A 125 18.68 -10.23 -21.73
C LYS A 125 18.01 -10.24 -20.35
N PRO A 126 17.47 -9.09 -19.88
CA PRO A 126 16.84 -9.02 -18.56
C PRO A 126 15.51 -9.78 -18.54
N ASP A 127 15.14 -10.34 -17.38
CA ASP A 127 13.83 -10.94 -17.17
C ASP A 127 12.84 -9.88 -16.66
N VAL A 128 11.66 -9.77 -17.29
CA VAL A 128 10.63 -8.77 -16.96
C VAL A 128 10.17 -8.87 -15.49
N ARG A 129 10.09 -10.08 -14.93
CA ARG A 129 9.72 -10.29 -13.52
C ARG A 129 10.82 -9.77 -12.60
N VAL A 130 12.09 -9.95 -12.96
CA VAL A 130 13.21 -9.41 -12.17
C VAL A 130 13.19 -7.88 -12.18
N ILE A 131 12.96 -7.25 -13.34
CA ILE A 131 12.81 -5.80 -13.44
C ILE A 131 11.70 -5.31 -12.50
N ARG A 132 10.50 -5.90 -12.58
CA ARG A 132 9.36 -5.52 -11.73
C ARG A 132 9.72 -5.65 -10.25
N ASN A 133 10.30 -6.78 -9.85
CA ASN A 133 10.69 -7.01 -8.47
C ASN A 133 11.72 -5.99 -7.96
N LEU A 134 12.72 -5.61 -8.77
CA LEU A 134 13.74 -4.63 -8.38
C LEU A 134 13.16 -3.21 -8.22
N ILE A 135 12.08 -2.90 -8.93
CA ILE A 135 11.39 -1.60 -8.87
C ILE A 135 10.44 -1.55 -7.67
N THR A 136 9.71 -2.64 -7.43
CA THR A 136 8.69 -2.71 -6.37
C THR A 136 9.20 -3.38 -5.09
N GLU A 137 10.52 -3.55 -4.90
CA GLU A 137 11.09 -4.29 -3.76
C GLU A 137 10.70 -3.67 -2.42
N SER A 138 10.72 -2.34 -2.34
CA SER A 138 10.28 -1.59 -1.16
C SER A 138 8.81 -1.24 -1.20
N GLU A 139 8.07 -1.65 -2.24
CA GLU A 139 6.68 -1.26 -2.44
C GLU A 139 5.73 -2.43 -2.19
N VAL A 140 4.51 -2.07 -1.79
CA VAL A 140 3.42 -3.02 -1.62
C VAL A 140 2.26 -2.61 -2.50
N ALA A 141 1.62 -3.60 -3.10
CA ALA A 141 0.38 -3.37 -3.82
C ALA A 141 -0.67 -2.76 -2.88
N VAL A 142 -1.42 -1.77 -3.38
CA VAL A 142 -2.54 -1.15 -2.68
C VAL A 142 -3.74 -2.09 -2.63
N LYS A 143 -3.97 -2.81 -3.73
CA LYS A 143 -5.05 -3.79 -3.87
C LYS A 143 -4.91 -4.88 -2.81
N ASP A 144 -6.01 -5.18 -2.12
CA ASP A 144 -6.12 -6.19 -1.04
C ASP A 144 -5.18 -5.97 0.17
N ASN A 145 -4.47 -4.84 0.25
CA ASN A 145 -3.59 -4.55 1.36
C ASN A 145 -4.36 -4.02 2.55
N THR A 146 -4.43 -4.84 3.60
CA THR A 146 -5.19 -4.53 4.80
C THR A 146 -4.64 -3.33 5.59
N LYS A 147 -3.33 -3.03 5.51
CA LYS A 147 -2.75 -1.83 6.13
C LYS A 147 -3.18 -0.59 5.37
N PHE A 148 -3.07 -0.61 4.03
CA PHE A 148 -3.51 0.49 3.18
C PHE A 148 -5.00 0.79 3.35
N ARG A 149 -5.85 -0.25 3.35
CA ARG A 149 -7.30 -0.10 3.58
C ARG A 149 -7.61 0.53 4.94
N PHE A 150 -6.82 0.24 5.97
CA PHE A 150 -6.99 0.84 7.28
C PHE A 150 -6.55 2.30 7.30
N VAL A 151 -5.39 2.62 6.70
CA VAL A 151 -4.85 3.98 6.61
C VAL A 151 -5.78 4.89 5.80
N GLY A 152 -6.24 4.40 4.65
CA GLY A 152 -7.03 5.17 3.69
C GLY A 152 -6.14 5.78 2.60
N ALA A 153 -6.71 5.97 1.40
CA ALA A 153 -5.99 6.56 0.27
C ALA A 153 -5.75 8.07 0.45
N ASP A 154 -6.57 8.73 1.28
CA ASP A 154 -6.49 10.14 1.66
C ASP A 154 -5.24 10.49 2.47
N ALA A 155 -4.57 9.50 3.05
CA ALA A 155 -3.30 9.69 3.75
C ALA A 155 -2.09 9.84 2.82
N PHE A 156 -2.26 9.55 1.52
CA PHE A 156 -1.18 9.58 0.54
C PHE A 156 -1.49 10.60 -0.56
N SER A 157 -0.48 11.34 -0.97
CA SER A 157 -0.55 12.16 -2.16
C SER A 157 -0.56 11.29 -3.44
N PRO A 158 -1.10 11.80 -4.56
CA PRO A 158 -1.04 11.08 -5.84
C PRO A 158 0.39 10.74 -6.29
N ASP A 159 1.39 11.52 -5.86
CA ASP A 159 2.80 11.30 -6.20
C ASP A 159 3.44 10.16 -5.39
N GLU A 160 2.91 9.87 -4.20
CA GLU A 160 3.32 8.73 -3.37
C GLU A 160 2.68 7.41 -3.82
N LEU A 161 1.65 7.49 -4.67
CA LEU A 161 0.95 6.35 -5.24
C LEU A 161 1.43 6.08 -6.67
N ARG A 162 2.27 5.07 -6.82
CA ARG A 162 2.70 4.61 -8.15
C ARG A 162 1.54 3.91 -8.85
N THR A 163 1.15 4.42 -10.01
CA THR A 163 0.11 3.79 -10.83
C THR A 163 0.75 3.05 -11.99
N ASP A 164 0.47 1.76 -12.13
CA ASP A 164 0.85 1.01 -13.33
C ASP A 164 -0.12 1.35 -14.48
N LEU A 165 0.35 2.16 -15.42
CA LEU A 165 -0.41 2.54 -16.61
C LEU A 165 -0.62 1.35 -17.57
N PHE A 166 0.21 0.31 -17.50
CA PHE A 166 0.24 -0.82 -18.42
C PHE A 166 -0.51 -2.04 -17.90
N SER A 167 -0.80 -2.12 -16.60
CA SER A 167 -1.75 -3.09 -16.05
C SER A 167 -3.19 -2.72 -16.40
N ASP A 168 -4.04 -3.74 -16.48
CA ASP A 168 -5.50 -3.58 -16.52
C ASP A 168 -6.08 -3.51 -15.10
N ASP A 169 -5.33 -3.97 -14.10
CA ASP A 169 -5.61 -3.75 -12.70
C ASP A 169 -5.30 -2.29 -12.32
N GLU A 170 -6.30 -1.54 -11.85
CA GLU A 170 -6.15 -0.19 -11.28
C GLU A 170 -5.43 -0.19 -9.91
N GLY A 171 -4.77 -1.29 -9.55
CA GLY A 171 -4.05 -1.44 -8.30
C GLY A 171 -2.72 -0.70 -8.36
N GLY A 172 -2.64 0.44 -7.70
CA GLY A 172 -1.37 1.14 -7.49
C GLY A 172 -0.44 0.44 -6.50
N TYR A 173 0.74 1.02 -6.34
CA TYR A 173 1.77 0.62 -5.38
C TYR A 173 2.10 1.79 -4.48
N VAL A 174 2.47 1.49 -3.24
CA VAL A 174 2.94 2.48 -2.26
C VAL A 174 4.19 1.95 -1.58
N ASP A 175 5.12 2.83 -1.25
CA ASP A 175 6.30 2.47 -0.48
C ASP A 175 5.91 1.92 0.91
N CYS A 176 6.55 0.83 1.31
CA CYS A 176 6.26 0.12 2.57
C CYS A 176 6.59 0.95 3.80
N VAL A 177 7.64 1.79 3.75
CA VAL A 177 8.05 2.65 4.86
C VAL A 177 7.07 3.81 5.00
N ALA A 178 6.67 4.41 3.89
CA ALA A 178 5.62 5.42 3.88
C ALA A 178 4.30 4.87 4.43
N LEU A 179 3.91 3.66 4.02
CA LEU A 179 2.71 3.00 4.54
C LEU A 179 2.78 2.71 6.04
N ASP A 180 3.92 2.20 6.53
CA ASP A 180 4.10 1.92 7.95
C ASP A 180 4.14 3.19 8.80
N ALA A 181 4.71 4.29 8.29
CA ALA A 181 4.67 5.60 8.93
C ALA A 181 3.23 6.13 9.02
N ALA A 182 2.48 6.11 7.92
CA ALA A 182 1.09 6.56 7.90
C ALA A 182 0.19 5.69 8.80
N LEU A 183 0.44 4.38 8.86
CA LEU A 183 -0.22 3.48 9.79
C LEU A 183 0.05 3.86 11.24
N LEU A 184 1.31 4.12 11.59
CA LEU A 184 1.67 4.51 12.95
C LEU A 184 1.01 5.83 13.36
N GLU A 185 1.02 6.83 12.49
CA GLU A 185 0.35 8.11 12.72
C GLU A 185 -1.16 7.94 12.93
N LYS A 186 -1.82 7.12 12.11
CA LYS A 186 -3.24 6.83 12.29
C LYS A 186 -3.52 6.12 13.63
N LEU A 187 -2.67 5.19 14.04
CA LEU A 187 -2.79 4.52 15.35
C LEU A 187 -2.59 5.49 16.51
N ARG A 188 -1.66 6.44 16.39
CA ARG A 188 -1.44 7.51 17.38
C ARG A 188 -2.68 8.40 17.50
N ALA A 189 -3.23 8.85 16.38
CA ALA A 189 -4.45 9.66 16.38
C ALA A 189 -5.64 8.94 17.03
N VAL A 190 -5.81 7.63 16.77
CA VAL A 190 -6.84 6.82 17.45
C VAL A 190 -6.57 6.72 18.95
N ALA A 191 -5.31 6.53 19.36
CA ALA A 191 -4.94 6.47 20.77
C ALA A 191 -5.21 7.80 21.50
N GLU A 192 -4.91 8.94 20.87
CA GLU A 192 -5.19 10.27 21.39
C GLU A 192 -6.68 10.53 21.52
N HIS A 193 -7.47 10.15 20.51
CA HIS A 193 -8.92 10.26 20.57
C HIS A 193 -9.51 9.46 21.74
N LEU A 194 -9.04 8.21 21.95
CA LEU A 194 -9.47 7.39 23.08
C LEU A 194 -9.00 7.97 24.42
N ARG A 195 -7.79 8.53 24.49
CA ARG A 195 -7.30 9.22 25.69
C ARG A 195 -8.24 10.34 26.09
N GLU A 196 -8.64 11.18 25.15
CA GLU A 196 -9.48 12.35 25.41
C GLU A 196 -10.94 11.96 25.70
N ALA A 197 -11.49 11.01 24.95
CA ALA A 197 -12.87 10.55 25.13
C ALA A 197 -13.07 9.76 26.43
N GLU A 198 -12.08 8.94 26.82
CA GLU A 198 -12.16 8.09 28.00
C GLU A 198 -11.42 8.68 29.22
N GLY A 199 -10.58 9.71 29.06
CA GLY A 199 -9.90 10.38 30.17
C GLY A 199 -8.70 9.61 30.74
N TRP A 200 -7.91 8.97 29.89
CA TRP A 200 -6.65 8.30 30.28
C TRP A 200 -5.52 9.30 30.53
N GLU A 201 -4.60 8.97 31.44
CA GLU A 201 -3.43 9.84 31.74
C GLU A 201 -2.49 9.99 30.54
N TRP A 202 -2.24 8.89 29.83
CA TRP A 202 -1.37 8.86 28.66
C TRP A 202 -1.90 7.92 27.58
N CYS A 203 -1.34 8.02 26.39
CA CYS A 203 -1.66 7.11 25.29
C CYS A 203 -0.45 6.82 24.41
N ALA A 204 -0.48 5.68 23.72
CA ALA A 204 0.48 5.38 22.67
C ALA A 204 -0.14 4.62 21.50
N GLY A 205 0.15 5.09 20.28
CA GLY A 205 -0.02 4.30 19.05
C GLY A 205 1.25 3.52 18.76
N ARG A 206 1.15 2.20 18.58
CA ARG A 206 2.29 1.29 18.35
C ARG A 206 1.99 0.31 17.22
N MET A 207 3.04 -0.15 16.52
CA MET A 207 2.90 -1.21 15.51
C MET A 207 2.51 -2.55 16.14
N GLU A 208 3.06 -2.85 17.31
CA GLU A 208 2.79 -4.08 18.07
C GLU A 208 2.11 -3.77 19.41
N PRO A 209 1.26 -4.69 19.91
CA PRO A 209 0.66 -4.57 21.23
C PRO A 209 1.75 -4.62 22.32
N VAL A 210 1.45 -4.04 23.48
CA VAL A 210 2.28 -4.22 24.69
C VAL A 210 2.20 -5.69 25.07
N GLY A 211 3.32 -6.39 24.88
CA GLY A 211 3.45 -7.81 25.17
C GLY A 211 4.02 -8.08 26.56
N GLU A 212 4.17 -9.37 26.87
CA GLU A 212 4.86 -9.85 28.08
C GLU A 212 6.37 -10.07 27.85
N CYS A 213 6.91 -9.62 26.71
CA CYS A 213 8.32 -9.79 26.38
C CYS A 213 9.21 -8.95 27.30
N ARG A 214 10.49 -9.31 27.41
CA ARG A 214 11.42 -8.79 28.43
C ARG A 214 11.59 -7.25 28.41
N GLU A 215 11.40 -6.60 27.27
CA GLU A 215 11.47 -5.13 27.16
C GLU A 215 10.15 -4.48 27.57
N ASP A 216 9.03 -4.92 27.02
CA ASP A 216 7.71 -4.37 27.37
C ASP A 216 7.34 -4.63 28.83
N SER A 217 7.68 -5.81 29.38
CA SER A 217 7.45 -6.14 30.79
C SER A 217 8.25 -5.28 31.77
N ARG A 218 9.33 -4.64 31.31
CA ARG A 218 10.12 -3.68 32.12
C ARG A 218 9.57 -2.26 32.03
N ALA A 219 8.98 -1.88 30.91
CA ALA A 219 8.46 -0.53 30.68
C ALA A 219 6.98 -0.39 31.06
N TYR A 220 6.21 -1.48 30.98
CA TYR A 220 4.76 -1.46 31.11
C TYR A 220 4.24 -2.53 32.09
N ARG A 221 3.08 -2.25 32.66
CA ARG A 221 2.28 -3.20 33.44
C ARG A 221 0.83 -3.09 33.03
N ASN A 222 0.27 -4.18 32.52
CA ASN A 222 -1.17 -4.25 32.20
C ASN A 222 -1.97 -4.52 33.47
N LEU A 223 -2.89 -3.63 33.81
CA LEU A 223 -3.87 -3.87 34.87
C LEU A 223 -4.89 -4.93 34.42
N PRO A 224 -5.43 -5.75 35.34
CA PRO A 224 -6.52 -6.65 35.00
C PRO A 224 -7.74 -5.85 34.57
N GLU A 225 -8.38 -6.28 33.49
CA GLU A 225 -9.62 -5.66 33.00
C GLU A 225 -10.72 -5.82 34.06
N PRO A 226 -11.34 -4.73 34.53
CA PRO A 226 -12.42 -4.79 35.51
C PRO A 226 -13.67 -5.43 34.89
N GLU A 227 -14.53 -6.01 35.72
CA GLU A 227 -15.81 -6.56 35.27
C GLU A 227 -16.71 -5.44 34.74
N ALA A 228 -17.35 -5.70 33.59
CA ALA A 228 -18.17 -4.71 32.90
C ALA A 228 -19.32 -4.22 33.80
N VAL A 229 -19.52 -2.90 33.85
CA VAL A 229 -20.60 -2.29 34.64
C VAL A 229 -21.72 -1.86 33.69
N LEU A 230 -22.73 -2.71 33.57
CA LEU A 230 -23.96 -2.42 32.83
C LEU A 230 -24.91 -1.57 33.68
N THR A 231 -25.60 -0.64 33.03
CA THR A 231 -26.74 0.05 33.63
C THR A 231 -28.00 -0.80 33.47
N GLU A 232 -29.01 -0.61 34.33
CA GLU A 232 -30.29 -1.35 34.23
C GLU A 232 -30.92 -1.23 32.84
N ALA A 233 -30.86 -0.03 32.24
CA ALA A 233 -31.36 0.21 30.89
C ALA A 233 -30.56 -0.54 29.80
N GLU A 234 -29.25 -0.69 29.96
CA GLU A 234 -28.41 -1.46 29.03
C GLU A 234 -28.62 -2.97 29.18
N GLU A 235 -28.85 -3.47 30.40
CA GLU A 235 -29.22 -4.87 30.62
C GLU A 235 -30.57 -5.21 29.97
N GLU A 236 -31.58 -4.35 30.17
CA GLU A 236 -32.88 -4.49 29.51
C GLU A 236 -32.73 -4.46 27.98
N ARG A 237 -31.91 -3.54 27.45
CA ARG A 237 -31.64 -3.43 26.02
C ARG A 237 -30.92 -4.66 25.47
N LEU A 238 -29.91 -5.18 26.16
CA LEU A 238 -29.21 -6.40 25.78
C LEU A 238 -30.16 -7.61 25.76
N ASN A 239 -31.03 -7.73 26.76
CA ASN A 239 -32.04 -8.79 26.80
C ASN A 239 -33.02 -8.69 25.62
N GLU A 240 -33.49 -7.49 25.28
CA GLU A 240 -34.33 -7.25 24.09
C GLU A 240 -33.60 -7.64 22.80
N LEU A 241 -32.36 -7.18 22.62
CA LEU A 241 -31.54 -7.46 21.45
C LEU A 241 -31.26 -8.95 21.31
N MET A 242 -30.95 -9.64 22.41
CA MET A 242 -30.69 -11.08 22.44
C MET A 242 -31.94 -11.87 22.06
N MET A 243 -33.14 -11.53 22.59
CA MET A 243 -34.39 -12.16 22.18
C MET A 243 -34.70 -11.97 20.70
N ARG A 244 -34.45 -10.77 20.16
CA ARG A 244 -34.61 -10.50 18.72
C ARG A 244 -33.62 -11.28 17.88
N TYR A 245 -32.38 -11.37 18.33
CA TYR A 245 -31.33 -12.14 17.67
C TYR A 245 -31.68 -13.64 17.62
N ASP A 246 -32.13 -14.21 18.74
CA ASP A 246 -32.52 -15.63 18.85
C ASP A 246 -33.78 -15.96 18.03
N ALA A 247 -34.67 -14.99 17.82
CA ALA A 247 -35.86 -15.15 16.97
C ALA A 247 -35.54 -15.15 15.47
N LEU A 248 -34.34 -14.71 15.06
CA LEU A 248 -33.89 -14.74 13.68
C LEU A 248 -33.23 -16.11 13.38
N GLU A 249 -33.73 -16.83 12.38
CA GLU A 249 -33.29 -18.19 12.03
C GLU A 249 -31.89 -18.30 11.32
N ASN A 250 -30.98 -17.36 11.59
CA ASN A 250 -29.60 -17.16 11.06
C ASN A 250 -29.43 -16.27 9.80
N GLN A 251 -28.34 -15.47 9.85
CA GLN A 251 -27.58 -14.85 8.77
C GLN A 251 -28.34 -13.93 7.81
N CYS A 252 -28.96 -12.89 8.37
CA CYS A 252 -29.40 -11.72 7.60
C CYS A 252 -28.65 -10.47 8.08
N GLU A 253 -28.66 -9.41 7.27
CA GLU A 253 -28.05 -8.12 7.63
C GLU A 253 -28.57 -7.59 8.98
N GLU A 254 -29.83 -7.88 9.34
CA GLU A 254 -30.41 -7.51 10.63
C GLU A 254 -29.71 -8.23 11.80
N SER A 255 -29.36 -9.51 11.66
CA SER A 255 -28.62 -10.23 12.71
C SER A 255 -27.21 -9.68 12.94
N ASP A 256 -26.52 -9.23 11.88
CA ASP A 256 -25.20 -8.61 11.98
C ASP A 256 -25.27 -7.24 12.69
N LEU A 257 -26.31 -6.45 12.40
CA LEU A 257 -26.56 -5.17 13.06
C LEU A 257 -26.87 -5.34 14.55
N LEU A 258 -27.72 -6.32 14.91
CA LEU A 258 -28.04 -6.63 16.31
C LEU A 258 -26.78 -7.07 17.08
N ALA A 259 -25.98 -7.96 16.50
CA ALA A 259 -24.72 -8.40 17.10
C ALA A 259 -23.72 -7.24 17.26
N ALA A 260 -23.70 -6.28 16.34
CA ALA A 260 -22.88 -5.08 16.46
C ALA A 260 -23.37 -4.17 17.60
N GLU A 261 -24.67 -3.96 17.74
CA GLU A 261 -25.26 -3.17 18.84
C GLU A 261 -24.95 -3.79 20.21
N MET A 262 -25.13 -5.10 20.36
CA MET A 262 -24.78 -5.82 21.59
C MET A 262 -23.30 -5.65 21.96
N LYS A 263 -22.39 -5.81 20.97
CA LYS A 263 -20.96 -5.59 21.18
C LYS A 263 -20.63 -4.15 21.62
N LEU A 264 -21.34 -3.15 21.09
CA LEU A 264 -21.13 -1.76 21.47
C LEU A 264 -21.50 -1.52 22.94
N ILE A 265 -22.65 -2.06 23.38
CA ILE A 265 -23.08 -1.96 24.78
C ILE A 265 -22.05 -2.61 25.71
N ASP A 266 -21.60 -3.83 25.39
CA ASP A 266 -20.57 -4.52 26.17
C ASP A 266 -19.25 -3.73 26.23
N CYS A 267 -18.82 -3.15 25.10
CA CYS A 267 -17.62 -2.31 25.07
C CYS A 267 -17.77 -1.07 25.95
N MET A 268 -18.93 -0.40 25.91
CA MET A 268 -19.20 0.77 26.73
C MET A 268 -19.23 0.43 28.22
N ALA A 269 -19.83 -0.70 28.59
CA ALA A 269 -19.87 -1.18 29.97
C ALA A 269 -18.47 -1.51 30.51
N LYS A 270 -17.61 -2.11 29.68
CA LYS A 270 -16.19 -2.35 30.00
C LYS A 270 -15.40 -1.06 30.17
N VAL A 271 -15.62 -0.07 29.29
CA VAL A 271 -14.97 1.25 29.44
C VAL A 271 -15.42 1.93 30.73
N ARG A 272 -16.73 1.89 31.04
CA ARG A 272 -17.31 2.46 32.27
C ARG A 272 -16.74 1.83 33.55
N ALA A 273 -16.43 0.54 33.52
CA ALA A 273 -15.86 -0.18 34.66
C ALA A 273 -14.50 0.37 35.11
N TRP A 274 -13.76 1.07 34.23
CA TRP A 274 -12.53 1.76 34.61
C TRP A 274 -12.86 3.04 35.37
N THR A 275 -12.58 3.07 36.68
CA THR A 275 -12.83 4.25 37.51
C THR A 275 -11.87 5.40 37.16
N PRO A 276 -12.22 6.67 37.44
CA PRO A 276 -11.33 7.81 37.21
C PRO A 276 -9.95 7.64 37.88
N GLU A 277 -9.89 7.01 39.06
CA GLU A 277 -8.65 6.75 39.78
C GLU A 277 -7.76 5.76 39.04
N MET A 278 -8.35 4.71 38.44
CA MET A 278 -7.60 3.75 37.62
C MET A 278 -7.06 4.41 36.35
N ARG A 279 -7.86 5.27 35.70
CA ARG A 279 -7.48 5.98 34.46
C ARG A 279 -6.40 7.05 34.69
N ALA A 280 -6.36 7.66 35.88
CA ALA A 280 -5.40 8.71 36.21
C ALA A 280 -3.96 8.22 36.43
N GLY A 281 -3.75 6.91 36.59
CA GLY A 281 -2.41 6.29 36.75
C GLY A 281 -2.10 5.25 35.69
N SER A 282 -2.85 5.26 34.57
CA SER A 282 -2.70 4.30 33.49
C SER A 282 -3.10 4.91 32.15
N GLY A 283 -2.74 4.24 31.06
CA GLY A 283 -2.91 4.71 29.71
C GLY A 283 -3.61 3.72 28.81
N VAL A 284 -3.91 4.19 27.61
CA VAL A 284 -4.46 3.41 26.51
C VAL A 284 -3.42 3.22 25.41
N VAL A 285 -3.21 1.97 25.01
CA VAL A 285 -2.32 1.62 23.90
C VAL A 285 -3.14 1.06 22.75
N VAL A 286 -2.96 1.66 21.57
CA VAL A 286 -3.61 1.22 20.35
C VAL A 286 -2.55 0.62 19.43
N SER A 287 -2.81 -0.61 18.99
CA SER A 287 -1.94 -1.32 18.06
C SER A 287 -2.75 -2.03 17.00
N ARG A 288 -2.08 -2.64 16.01
CA ARG A 288 -2.75 -3.41 14.97
C ARG A 288 -2.20 -4.82 14.89
N ARG A 289 -3.06 -5.81 15.10
CA ARG A 289 -2.69 -7.23 15.07
C ARG A 289 -3.66 -8.02 14.19
N TYR A 290 -3.12 -8.88 13.31
CA TYR A 290 -3.92 -9.75 12.44
C TYR A 290 -5.02 -9.03 11.64
N GLY A 291 -4.75 -7.80 11.19
CA GLY A 291 -5.72 -7.04 10.40
C GLY A 291 -6.62 -6.10 11.20
N ASN A 292 -6.67 -6.25 12.53
CA ASN A 292 -7.61 -5.55 13.41
C ASN A 292 -6.91 -4.58 14.36
N VAL A 293 -7.59 -3.50 14.71
CA VAL A 293 -7.16 -2.58 15.77
C VAL A 293 -7.36 -3.27 17.11
N CYS A 294 -6.30 -3.28 17.91
CA CYS A 294 -6.28 -3.80 19.28
C CYS A 294 -6.11 -2.62 20.23
N VAL A 295 -7.05 -2.47 21.17
CA VAL A 295 -7.03 -1.41 22.19
C VAL A 295 -6.76 -2.07 23.54
N GLN A 296 -5.62 -1.76 24.14
CA GLN A 296 -5.23 -2.18 25.48
C GLN A 296 -5.44 -1.01 26.44
N ARG A 297 -6.37 -1.18 27.38
CA ARG A 297 -6.69 -0.19 28.43
C ARG A 297 -6.01 -0.59 29.73
N GLY A 298 -5.73 0.39 30.60
CA GLY A 298 -5.13 0.13 31.90
C GLY A 298 -3.64 -0.21 31.84
N VAL A 299 -2.90 0.34 30.87
CA VAL A 299 -1.45 0.13 30.75
C VAL A 299 -0.73 1.14 31.65
N GLN A 300 -0.03 0.70 32.68
CA GLN A 300 0.78 1.57 33.54
C GLN A 300 2.22 1.63 33.03
N LEU A 301 2.86 2.80 33.10
CA LEU A 301 4.30 2.93 32.91
C LEU A 301 5.00 2.49 34.20
N ARG A 302 5.97 1.59 34.12
CA ARG A 302 6.76 1.19 35.28
C ARG A 302 7.78 2.27 35.63
N SER A 303 7.90 2.57 36.92
CA SER A 303 9.02 3.32 37.49
C SER A 303 10.16 2.38 37.90
N GLU A 304 11.36 2.90 38.18
CA GLU A 304 12.49 2.08 38.68
C GLU A 304 12.13 1.34 39.99
N ASP A 305 11.24 1.90 40.81
CA ASP A 305 10.78 1.31 42.07
C ASP A 305 9.87 0.09 41.87
N ASP A 306 9.10 0.03 40.78
CA ASP A 306 8.17 -1.09 40.46
C ASP A 306 8.91 -2.38 40.06
N VAL A 307 10.13 -2.25 39.53
CA VAL A 307 10.96 -3.41 39.13
C VAL A 307 11.47 -4.17 40.37
N THR A 308 11.73 -3.44 41.46
CA THR A 308 12.14 -3.98 42.76
C THR A 308 11.01 -4.73 43.48
N ASP A 309 9.78 -4.20 43.51
CA ASP A 309 8.64 -4.86 44.19
C ASP A 309 8.24 -6.18 43.50
N ASP A 310 8.36 -6.25 42.17
CA ASP A 310 8.10 -7.49 41.41
C ASP A 310 9.21 -8.52 41.64
N ALA A 311 10.48 -8.11 41.74
CA ALA A 311 11.59 -9.01 42.07
C ALA A 311 11.38 -9.64 43.47
N ASP A 312 11.04 -8.83 44.47
CA ASP A 312 10.75 -9.27 45.83
C ASP A 312 9.53 -10.21 45.90
N ARG A 313 8.46 -9.93 45.14
CA ARG A 313 7.29 -10.83 45.05
C ARG A 313 7.62 -12.14 44.34
N THR A 314 8.43 -12.09 43.29
CA THR A 314 8.84 -13.30 42.56
C THR A 314 9.70 -14.19 43.46
N GLU A 315 10.60 -13.60 44.23
CA GLU A 315 11.44 -14.28 45.21
C GLU A 315 10.60 -14.89 46.35
N GLN A 316 9.64 -14.15 46.91
CA GLN A 316 8.69 -14.67 47.90
C GLN A 316 7.79 -15.80 47.37
N VAL A 317 7.38 -15.75 46.09
CA VAL A 317 6.59 -16.82 45.46
C VAL A 317 7.46 -18.06 45.23
N LEU A 318 8.73 -17.89 44.85
CA LEU A 318 9.69 -18.97 44.72
C LEU A 318 10.00 -19.61 46.07
N GLU A 319 10.24 -18.81 47.11
CA GLU A 319 10.41 -19.28 48.50
C GLU A 319 9.19 -20.05 49.01
N LYS A 320 7.97 -19.54 48.79
CA LYS A 320 6.72 -20.25 49.16
C LYS A 320 6.55 -21.56 48.40
N ARG A 321 6.95 -21.62 47.12
CA ARG A 321 6.94 -22.86 46.32
C ARG A 321 7.99 -23.85 46.81
N GLN A 322 9.15 -23.38 47.23
CA GLN A 322 10.23 -24.19 47.76
C GLN A 322 9.88 -24.74 49.15
N TRP A 323 9.26 -23.93 50.01
CA TRP A 323 8.73 -24.34 51.31
C TRP A 323 7.61 -25.39 51.17
N ARG A 324 6.64 -25.20 50.26
CA ARG A 324 5.60 -26.20 49.97
C ARG A 324 6.18 -27.54 49.47
N LYS A 325 7.27 -27.51 48.69
CA LYS A 325 7.96 -28.74 48.26
C LYS A 325 8.67 -29.45 49.42
N SER A 326 9.25 -28.72 50.37
CA SER A 326 9.90 -29.30 51.55
C SER A 326 8.91 -29.87 52.58
N VAL A 327 7.73 -29.26 52.74
CA VAL A 327 6.69 -29.74 53.69
C VAL A 327 5.96 -31.00 53.19
N CYS A 328 5.96 -31.28 51.89
CA CYS A 328 5.38 -32.51 51.33
C CYS A 328 6.31 -33.75 51.35
N HIS A 329 7.50 -33.66 51.96
CA HIS A 329 8.49 -34.75 52.03
C HIS A 329 8.76 -35.27 53.45
N TYR A 330 7.87 -35.00 54.41
CA TYR A 330 7.92 -35.54 55.77
C TYR A 330 6.64 -36.29 56.15
#